data_AF-A0A3R7AN61-F1
#
_entry.id   AF-A0A3R7AN61-F1
#
_cell.length_a   1.000
_cell.length_b   1.000
_cell.length_c   1.000
_cell.angle_alpha   90.00
_cell.angle_beta   90.00
_cell.angle_gamma   90.00
#
_symmetry.space_group_name_H-M   'P 1'
#
loop_
_entity.id
_entity.type
_entity.pdbx_description
1 polymer ?
#
loop_
_entity_poly.entity_id
_entity_poly.type
_entity_poly.pdbx_seq_one_letter_code
_entity_poly.pdbx_strand_id
1 'polypeptide(L)' 'MEVDEELKGIVYQCVRCGAYVTYEEIELRGGGIKCTRCNYRVLKKVRPPIVKHLKAE' A
#
# COMPACT_ATOMS: atom_id res chain seq x y z
N MET A 1 13.57 -19.54 2.50
CA MET A 1 13.66 -18.10 2.20
C MET A 1 12.30 -17.72 1.68
N GLU A 2 11.38 -17.22 2.51
CA GLU A 2 10.06 -16.81 2.01
C GLU A 2 9.38 -15.89 3.05
N VAL A 3 9.53 -14.58 2.87
CA VAL A 3 8.78 -13.53 3.61
C VAL A 3 8.10 -12.57 2.60
N ASP A 4 8.04 -12.95 1.32
CA ASP A 4 7.80 -12.00 0.22
C ASP A 4 6.37 -12.06 -0.37
N GLU A 5 5.59 -13.13 -0.10
CA GLU A 5 4.24 -13.27 -0.69
C GLU A 5 3.17 -12.40 -0.01
N GLU A 6 3.32 -12.07 1.28
CA GLU A 6 2.32 -11.26 2.00
C GLU A 6 2.33 -9.77 1.59
N LEU A 7 3.41 -9.31 0.95
CA LEU A 7 3.57 -7.91 0.52
C LEU A 7 3.03 -7.65 -0.90
N LYS A 8 2.92 -8.69 -1.73
CA LYS A 8 2.54 -8.63 -3.17
C LYS A 8 1.07 -8.31 -3.49
N GLY A 9 0.29 -7.89 -2.50
CA GLY A 9 -1.10 -7.46 -2.69
C GLY A 9 -1.45 -6.17 -1.96
N ILE A 10 -0.48 -5.52 -1.30
CA ILE A 10 -0.75 -4.33 -0.50
C ILE A 10 -0.90 -3.14 -1.42
N VAL A 11 -2.14 -2.65 -1.50
CA VAL A 11 -2.46 -1.40 -2.20
C VAL A 11 -2.33 -0.23 -1.25
N TYR A 12 -1.64 0.79 -1.70
CA TYR A 12 -1.53 2.08 -1.03
C TYR A 12 -2.30 3.15 -1.79
N GLN A 13 -2.80 4.13 -1.06
CA GLN A 13 -3.49 5.30 -1.61
C GLN A 13 -2.68 6.56 -1.30
N CYS A 14 -2.39 7.37 -2.31
CA CYS A 14 -1.76 8.67 -2.08
C CYS A 14 -2.76 9.66 -1.46
N VAL A 15 -2.36 10.31 -0.36
CA VAL A 15 -3.21 11.29 0.34
C VAL A 15 -3.46 12.56 -0.50
N ARG A 16 -2.53 12.90 -1.41
CA ARG A 16 -2.61 14.15 -2.19
C ARG A 16 -3.42 14.01 -3.48
N CYS A 17 -3.22 12.92 -4.24
CA CYS A 17 -3.89 12.72 -5.53
C CYS A 17 -4.91 11.58 -5.54
N GLY A 18 -5.04 10.82 -4.45
CA GLY A 18 -5.96 9.69 -4.37
C GLY A 18 -5.56 8.46 -5.19
N ALA A 19 -4.41 8.49 -5.89
CA ALA A 19 -3.97 7.39 -6.73
C ALA A 19 -3.69 6.14 -5.90
N TYR A 20 -4.16 4.99 -6.41
CA TYR A 20 -3.85 3.67 -5.89
C TYR A 20 -2.55 3.18 -6.52
N VAL A 21 -1.61 2.74 -5.68
CA VAL A 21 -0.30 2.22 -6.10
C VAL A 21 -0.03 0.94 -5.32
N THR A 22 0.52 -0.08 -5.97
CA THR A 22 0.89 -1.33 -5.29
C THR A 22 2.26 -1.18 -4.63
N TYR A 23 2.56 -2.07 -3.68
CA TYR A 23 3.87 -2.15 -3.06
C TYR A 23 4.99 -2.36 -4.09
N GLU A 24 4.76 -3.23 -5.08
CA GLU A 24 5.70 -3.56 -6.15
C GLU A 24 6.08 -2.33 -6.99
N GLU A 25 5.11 -1.45 -7.29
CA GLU A 25 5.37 -0.20 -8.03
C GLU A 25 6.27 0.78 -7.25
N ILE A 26 6.23 0.74 -5.93
CA ILE A 26 7.03 1.60 -5.04
C ILE A 26 8.45 1.04 -4.93
N GLU A 27 8.60 -0.28 -4.77
CA GLU A 27 9.90 -0.94 -4.69
C GLU A 27 10.70 -0.80 -5.98
N LEU A 28 10.05 -0.98 -7.14
CA LEU A 28 10.68 -0.92 -8.46
C LEU A 28 11.35 0.43 -8.75
N ARG A 29 10.89 1.51 -8.11
CA ARG A 29 11.37 2.88 -8.36
C ARG A 29 12.46 3.36 -7.39
N GLY A 30 13.03 2.46 -6.59
CA GLY A 30 14.20 2.75 -5.74
C GLY A 30 13.89 2.85 -4.25
N GLY A 31 12.97 2.02 -3.74
CA GLY A 31 12.78 1.79 -2.30
C GLY A 31 12.28 2.97 -1.48
N GLY A 32 11.90 4.08 -2.11
CA GLY A 32 11.35 5.25 -1.44
C GLY A 32 9.83 5.30 -1.53
N ILE A 33 9.16 5.58 -0.40
CA ILE A 33 7.71 5.85 -0.36
C ILE A 33 7.43 7.15 -1.13
N LYS A 34 7.23 7.04 -2.44
CA LYS A 34 6.91 8.13 -3.35
C LYS A 34 5.73 7.71 -4.21
N CYS A 35 4.71 8.56 -4.29
CA CYS A 35 3.61 8.35 -5.22
C CYS A 35 4.12 8.47 -6.66
N THR A 36 3.76 7.49 -7.50
CA THR A 36 4.17 7.41 -8.91
C THR A 36 3.70 8.60 -9.76
N ARG A 37 2.62 9.27 -9.35
CA ARG A 37 1.95 10.35 -10.10
C ARG A 37 2.31 11.76 -9.65
N CYS A 38 2.35 12.02 -8.34
CA CYS A 38 2.51 13.38 -7.80
C CYS A 38 3.78 13.59 -6.96
N ASN A 39 4.64 12.56 -6.88
CA ASN A 39 5.90 12.54 -6.12
C ASN A 39 5.75 12.82 -4.60
N TYR A 40 4.52 12.78 -4.08
CA TYR A 40 4.20 12.96 -2.68
C TYR A 40 4.62 11.73 -1.87
N ARG A 41 5.08 11.94 -0.62
CA ARG A 41 5.74 10.89 0.17
C ARG A 41 4.87 10.23 1.24
N VAL A 42 3.58 10.60 1.29
CA VAL A 42 2.64 10.02 2.25
C VAL A 42 1.62 9.17 1.50
N LEU A 43 1.66 7.88 1.80
CA LEU A 43 0.79 6.85 1.25
C LEU A 43 0.05 6.15 2.39
N LYS A 44 -1.25 5.94 2.25
CA LYS A 44 -2.12 5.26 3.22
C LYS A 44 -2.37 3.83 2.76
N LYS A 45 -2.14 2.82 3.61
CA LYS A 45 -2.53 1.43 3.29
C LYS A 45 -4.05 1.34 3.15
N VAL A 46 -4.51 0.79 2.03
CA VAL A 46 -5.93 0.55 1.78
C VAL A 46 -6.37 -0.64 2.64
N ARG A 47 -7.60 -0.58 3.17
CA ARG A 47 -8.16 -1.69 3.96
C ARG A 47 -8.24 -2.93 3.05
N PRO A 48 -7.68 -4.07 3.47
CA PRO A 48 -7.80 -5.30 2.71
C PRO A 48 -9.27 -5.75 2.63
N PRO A 49 -9.64 -6.56 1.62
CA PRO A 49 -11.03 -7.02 1.46
C PRO A 49 -11.48 -7.97 2.57
N ILE A 50 -10.55 -8.55 3.33
CA ILE A 50 -10.87 -9.41 4.47
C ILE A 50 -11.42 -8.58 5.64
N VAL A 51 -12.61 -8.96 6.10
CA VAL A 51 -13.29 -8.29 7.22
C VAL A 51 -12.58 -8.59 8.53
N LYS A 52 -12.47 -7.57 9.39
CA LYS A 52 -11.98 -7.75 10.76
C LYS A 52 -13.16 -8.21 11.63
N HIS A 53 -13.09 -9.41 12.18
CA HIS A 53 -14.05 -9.86 13.19
C HIS A 53 -13.77 -9.17 14.53
N LEU A 54 -14.81 -8.57 15.13
CA LEU A 54 -14.77 -7.94 16.44
C LEU A 54 -15.73 -8.72 17.35
N LYS A 55 -15.29 -9.07 18.57
CA LYS A 55 -16.20 -9.60 19.59
C LYS A 55 -17.13 -8.48 20.02
N ALA A 56 -18.43 -8.77 20.08
CA ALA A 56 -19.38 -7.90 20.76
C ALA A 56 -19.13 -8.03 22.27
N GLU A 57 -19.13 -6.90 22.98
CA GLU A 57 -19.24 -6.86 24.44
C GLU A 57 -20.70 -7.11 24.85
#